data_AF-A0A9R0SXA3-F1
#
_entry.id   AF-A0A9R0SXA3-F1
#
_cell.length_a   1.000
_cell.length_b   1.000
_cell.length_c   1.000
_cell.angle_alpha   90.00
_cell.angle_beta   90.00
_cell.angle_gamma   90.00
#
_symmetry.space_group_name_H-M   'P 1'
#
loop_
_entity.id
_entity.type
_entity.pdbx_description
1 polymer ?
#
loop_
_entity_poly.entity_id
_entity_poly.type
_entity_poly.pdbx_seq_one_letter_code
_entity_poly.pdbx_strand_id
1 'polypeptide(L)'
;MAGTTTTTMTASPFPTVDKCASAGRSGDTVVADLDGTLLCGRSSFPYFAHMAFETGGVLRLLLLLVLAPLAGLLYYVVSESAGIQVLIFASMAGAKVDDVEAVARAVLPKFYCSDLHPESWRVFSACGRRCVLTANPRIMVEAFLKDYIGAHVVLGTELVVWRGRATGLVRSPGVLVGDNKAAALRQAFGDAAPEVGLGDRKTDYPFMRLCKEGYVVPPTPKLKPVPREDLPKPVIFHDGRIVQKPSPALALLTLLWIPIGFVLSCLRIAAGSLLPMRMVYHAFTALGVRVTVKGNPPPPASLETGQTGVLFICSHRTLLDPIFLSTALGRPITAVTYSVRTP
;
A
#
# COMPACT_ATOMS: atom_id res chain seq x y z
N MET A 1 30.33 27.99 18.23
CA MET A 1 30.45 27.57 16.81
C MET A 1 30.31 26.06 16.78
N ALA A 2 29.10 25.58 16.46
CA ALA A 2 28.82 24.13 16.39
C ALA A 2 29.22 23.63 15.00
N GLY A 3 30.18 22.71 14.96
CA GLY A 3 30.63 22.07 13.74
C GLY A 3 29.55 21.13 13.21
N THR A 4 29.00 21.47 12.05
CA THR A 4 28.11 20.62 11.26
C THR A 4 28.89 19.38 10.82
N THR A 5 28.51 18.21 11.34
CA THR A 5 29.08 16.93 10.91
C THR A 5 28.53 16.60 9.52
N THR A 6 29.27 17.00 8.48
CA THR A 6 28.99 16.61 7.10
C THR A 6 29.33 15.13 6.96
N THR A 7 28.32 14.26 6.99
CA THR A 7 28.48 12.84 6.68
C THR A 7 29.03 12.70 5.26
N THR A 8 30.29 12.31 5.14
CA THR A 8 30.97 12.04 3.88
C THR A 8 30.29 10.85 3.19
N MET A 9 29.36 11.14 2.28
CA MET A 9 28.83 10.15 1.35
C MET A 9 29.99 9.68 0.47
N THR A 10 30.45 8.43 0.65
CA THR A 10 31.29 7.76 -0.35
C THR A 10 30.61 7.92 -1.71
N ALA A 11 31.27 8.60 -2.65
CA ALA A 11 30.68 8.92 -3.95
C ALA A 11 30.15 7.65 -4.63
N SER A 12 28.86 7.68 -4.98
CA SER A 12 28.26 6.62 -5.79
C SER A 12 28.98 6.55 -7.14
N PRO A 13 29.27 5.34 -7.67
CA PRO A 13 29.83 5.19 -9.01
C PRO A 13 28.82 5.54 -10.12
N PHE A 14 27.55 5.68 -9.77
CA PHE A 14 26.46 6.01 -10.67
C PHE A 14 26.02 7.47 -10.49
N PRO A 15 25.70 8.17 -11.59
CA PRO A 15 25.04 9.48 -11.53
C PRO A 15 23.66 9.39 -10.87
N THR A 16 23.13 10.53 -10.46
CA THR A 16 21.80 10.64 -9.88
C THR A 16 20.70 10.69 -10.94
N VAL A 17 19.49 10.24 -10.61
CA VAL A 17 18.36 10.10 -11.56
C VAL A 17 17.93 11.40 -12.26
N ASP A 18 18.18 12.57 -11.65
CA ASP A 18 17.96 13.89 -12.27
C ASP A 18 18.79 14.10 -13.54
N LYS A 19 19.93 13.42 -13.65
CA LYS A 19 20.80 13.48 -14.84
C LYS A 19 20.34 12.55 -15.96
N CYS A 20 19.33 11.72 -15.73
CA CYS A 20 18.77 10.85 -16.75
C CYS A 20 17.78 11.63 -17.64
N ALA A 21 18.14 11.79 -18.91
CA ALA A 21 17.22 12.30 -19.92
C ALA A 21 16.01 11.37 -20.07
N SER A 22 14.81 11.93 -20.29
CA SER A 22 13.58 11.16 -20.53
C SER A 22 13.04 11.29 -21.95
N ALA A 23 13.64 12.13 -22.80
CA ALA A 23 13.24 12.28 -24.18
C ALA A 23 13.79 11.14 -25.05
N GLY A 24 12.99 10.66 -26.01
CA GLY A 24 13.44 9.68 -27.01
C GLY A 24 13.58 8.23 -26.53
N ARG A 25 13.11 7.89 -25.32
CA ARG A 25 13.28 6.56 -24.71
C ARG A 25 12.20 5.52 -25.06
N SER A 26 11.32 5.78 -26.03
CA SER A 26 10.22 4.86 -26.36
C SER A 26 10.67 3.49 -26.88
N GLY A 27 11.90 3.36 -27.38
CA GLY A 27 12.51 2.08 -27.75
C GLY A 27 13.30 1.40 -26.63
N ASP A 28 13.53 2.11 -25.51
CA ASP A 28 14.42 1.67 -24.45
C ASP A 28 13.71 0.72 -23.46
N THR A 29 14.50 -0.16 -22.87
CA THR A 29 14.15 -0.99 -21.73
C THR A 29 14.71 -0.39 -20.44
N VAL A 30 13.83 -0.13 -19.47
CA VAL A 30 14.19 0.27 -18.12
C VAL A 30 13.99 -0.86 -17.13
N VAL A 31 14.94 -1.01 -16.21
CA VAL A 31 14.86 -1.87 -15.02
C VAL A 31 14.94 -0.99 -13.79
N ALA A 32 13.96 -1.07 -12.92
CA ALA A 32 13.94 -0.29 -11.69
C ALA A 32 13.69 -1.16 -10.46
N ASP A 33 14.38 -0.85 -9.35
CA ASP A 33 13.94 -1.31 -8.05
C ASP A 33 12.62 -0.63 -7.63
N LEU A 34 11.94 -1.19 -6.63
CA LEU A 34 10.67 -0.67 -6.14
C LEU A 34 10.83 0.29 -4.95
N ASP A 35 11.27 -0.22 -3.80
CA ASP A 35 11.30 0.55 -2.55
C ASP A 35 12.46 1.56 -2.58
N GLY A 36 12.19 2.84 -2.34
CA GLY A 36 13.20 3.90 -2.41
C GLY A 36 13.61 4.33 -3.81
N THR A 37 13.18 3.60 -4.84
CA THR A 37 13.46 3.89 -6.26
C THR A 37 12.21 4.37 -6.97
N LEU A 38 11.27 3.47 -7.30
CA LEU A 38 9.96 3.85 -7.85
C LEU A 38 9.03 4.42 -6.77
N LEU A 39 9.20 3.99 -5.53
CA LEU A 39 8.49 4.52 -4.36
C LEU A 39 9.39 5.48 -3.58
N CYS A 40 8.81 6.56 -3.05
CA CYS A 40 9.49 7.48 -2.15
C CYS A 40 9.95 6.79 -0.86
N GLY A 41 9.14 5.88 -0.33
CA GLY A 41 9.45 5.13 0.88
C GLY A 41 10.48 4.04 0.65
N ARG A 42 11.56 4.04 1.45
CA ARG A 42 12.61 3.00 1.48
C ARG A 42 12.26 1.78 2.35
N SER A 43 11.12 1.82 3.04
CA SER A 43 10.69 0.76 3.94
C SER A 43 9.42 0.13 3.40
N SER A 44 9.47 -1.18 3.19
CA SER A 44 8.34 -1.98 2.76
C SER A 44 7.38 -2.32 3.91
N PHE A 45 7.76 -2.03 5.17
CA PHE A 45 6.97 -2.34 6.38
C PHE A 45 5.50 -1.92 6.28
N PRO A 46 5.15 -0.69 5.84
CA PRO A 46 3.75 -0.28 5.79
C PRO A 46 2.87 -1.16 4.90
N TYR A 47 3.44 -1.66 3.80
CA TYR A 47 2.73 -2.55 2.88
C TYR A 47 2.58 -3.95 3.46
N PHE A 48 3.61 -4.46 4.14
CA PHE A 48 3.52 -5.73 4.89
C PHE A 48 2.52 -5.63 6.05
N ALA A 49 2.41 -4.47 6.71
CA ALA A 49 1.44 -4.23 7.77
C ALA A 49 0.00 -4.22 7.24
N HIS A 50 -0.25 -3.62 6.07
CA HIS A 50 -1.54 -3.77 5.39
C HIS A 50 -1.84 -5.24 5.05
N MET A 51 -0.87 -5.97 4.50
CA MET A 51 -1.04 -7.37 4.18
C MET A 51 -1.37 -8.21 5.42
N ALA A 52 -0.62 -8.02 6.51
CA ALA A 52 -0.83 -8.70 7.78
C ALA A 52 -2.23 -8.43 8.34
N PHE A 53 -2.65 -7.17 8.36
CA PHE A 53 -3.94 -6.77 8.91
C PHE A 53 -5.12 -7.26 8.07
N GLU A 54 -5.06 -7.16 6.75
CA GLU A 54 -6.18 -7.54 5.89
C GLU A 54 -6.34 -9.06 5.79
N THR A 55 -5.23 -9.82 5.80
CA THR A 55 -5.27 -11.30 5.69
C THR A 55 -5.43 -12.02 7.03
N GLY A 56 -5.01 -11.41 8.14
CA GLY A 56 -4.93 -12.05 9.46
C GLY A 56 -5.43 -11.20 10.62
N GLY A 57 -5.93 -9.99 10.35
CA GLY A 57 -6.49 -9.10 11.35
C GLY A 57 -5.46 -8.55 12.33
N VAL A 58 -5.99 -8.14 13.48
CA VAL A 58 -5.25 -7.48 14.57
C VAL A 58 -4.11 -8.35 15.10
N LEU A 59 -4.34 -9.66 15.26
CA LEU A 59 -3.35 -10.59 15.81
C LEU A 59 -2.13 -10.74 14.90
N ARG A 60 -2.34 -10.80 13.58
CA ARG A 60 -1.23 -10.90 12.63
C ARG A 60 -0.47 -9.58 12.51
N LEU A 61 -1.17 -8.45 12.55
CA LEU A 61 -0.50 -7.14 12.64
C LEU A 61 0.35 -7.01 13.92
N LEU A 62 -0.15 -7.51 15.05
CA LEU A 62 0.60 -7.56 16.31
C LEU A 62 1.85 -8.44 16.18
N LEU A 63 1.74 -9.64 15.59
CA LEU A 63 2.87 -10.52 15.31
C LEU A 63 3.94 -9.80 14.48
N LEU A 64 3.54 -9.13 13.39
CA LEU A 64 4.45 -8.35 12.56
C LEU A 64 5.15 -7.24 13.34
N LEU A 65 4.43 -6.53 14.21
CA LEU A 65 5.01 -5.46 15.04
C LEU A 65 6.01 -5.99 16.07
N VAL A 66 5.70 -7.10 16.73
CA VAL A 66 6.61 -7.75 17.69
C VAL A 66 7.88 -8.24 16.99
N LEU A 67 7.75 -8.75 15.76
CA LEU A 67 8.89 -9.22 14.97
C LEU A 67 9.62 -8.11 14.19
N ALA A 68 9.08 -6.89 14.10
CA ALA A 68 9.70 -5.81 13.34
C ALA A 68 11.09 -5.38 13.87
N PRO A 69 11.33 -5.27 15.19
CA PRO A 69 12.67 -5.02 15.71
C PRO A 69 13.66 -6.13 15.36
N LEU A 70 13.22 -7.39 15.43
CA LEU A 70 14.03 -8.55 15.03
C LEU A 70 14.35 -8.51 13.53
N ALA A 71 13.36 -8.19 12.70
CA ALA A 71 13.53 -8.02 11.25
C ALA A 71 14.55 -6.91 10.96
N GLY A 72 14.45 -5.77 11.65
CA GLY A 72 15.41 -4.68 11.55
C GLY A 72 16.83 -5.09 11.96
N LEU A 73 16.97 -5.79 13.10
CA LEU A 73 18.25 -6.30 13.57
C LEU A 73 18.88 -7.24 12.53
N LEU A 74 18.13 -8.22 12.03
CA LEU A 74 18.61 -9.16 11.02
C LEU A 74 18.94 -8.46 9.70
N TYR A 75 18.14 -7.47 9.29
CA TYR A 75 18.37 -6.69 8.09
C TYR A 75 19.74 -5.98 8.11
N TYR A 76 20.09 -5.33 9.23
CA TYR A 76 21.32 -4.54 9.33
C TYR A 76 22.55 -5.33 9.80
N VAL A 77 22.36 -6.37 10.64
CA VAL A 77 23.48 -7.13 11.24
C VAL A 77 23.82 -8.38 10.44
N VAL A 78 22.83 -9.06 9.85
CA VAL A 78 23.02 -10.35 9.19
C VAL A 78 22.94 -10.21 7.68
N SER A 79 21.75 -9.89 7.15
CA SER A 79 21.55 -9.63 5.72
C SER A 79 20.17 -9.00 5.49
N GLU A 80 20.07 -8.17 4.45
CA GLU A 80 18.79 -7.58 4.03
C GLU A 80 17.74 -8.68 3.75
N SER A 81 18.16 -9.79 3.14
CA SER A 81 17.32 -10.96 2.85
C SER A 81 16.70 -11.55 4.12
N ALA A 82 17.48 -11.73 5.20
CA ALA A 82 16.99 -12.30 6.44
C ALA A 82 15.89 -11.43 7.09
N GLY A 83 16.09 -10.10 7.10
CA GLY A 83 15.07 -9.17 7.60
C GLY A 83 13.77 -9.24 6.80
N ILE A 84 13.87 -9.29 5.47
CA ILE A 84 12.69 -9.38 4.58
C ILE A 84 11.98 -10.73 4.76
N GLN A 85 12.70 -11.84 4.94
CA GLN A 85 12.08 -13.14 5.24
C GLN A 85 11.24 -13.11 6.52
N VAL A 86 11.69 -12.41 7.57
CA VAL A 86 10.90 -12.24 8.80
C VAL A 86 9.61 -11.45 8.52
N LEU A 87 9.68 -10.37 7.73
CA LEU A 87 8.49 -9.61 7.36
C LEU A 87 7.51 -10.45 6.53
N ILE A 88 8.00 -11.22 5.57
CA ILE A 88 7.19 -12.14 4.76
C ILE A 88 6.51 -13.18 5.65
N PHE A 89 7.28 -13.82 6.53
CA PHE A 89 6.76 -14.84 7.44
C PHE A 89 5.66 -14.25 8.34
N ALA A 90 5.96 -13.15 9.03
CA ALA A 90 5.03 -12.54 9.97
C ALA A 90 3.73 -12.03 9.31
N SER A 91 3.80 -11.59 8.05
CA SER A 91 2.66 -11.02 7.33
C SER A 91 1.84 -12.02 6.52
N MET A 92 2.41 -13.15 6.09
CA MET A 92 1.74 -14.06 5.15
C MET A 92 1.72 -15.53 5.58
N ALA A 93 2.43 -15.93 6.64
CA ALA A 93 2.42 -17.33 7.08
C ALA A 93 0.99 -17.82 7.38
N GLY A 94 0.60 -18.89 6.69
CA GLY A 94 -0.73 -19.50 6.79
C GLY A 94 -1.87 -18.66 6.21
N ALA A 95 -1.59 -17.57 5.47
CA ALA A 95 -2.63 -16.87 4.72
C ALA A 95 -3.05 -17.70 3.49
N LYS A 96 -4.33 -17.63 3.10
CA LYS A 96 -4.76 -18.19 1.81
C LYS A 96 -4.17 -17.33 0.69
N VAL A 97 -3.73 -17.95 -0.39
CA VAL A 97 -3.15 -17.25 -1.54
C VAL A 97 -4.20 -16.32 -2.15
N ASP A 98 -5.45 -16.78 -2.30
CA ASP A 98 -6.56 -15.96 -2.81
C ASP A 98 -6.79 -14.69 -1.98
N ASP A 99 -6.70 -14.78 -0.64
CA ASP A 99 -6.82 -13.62 0.25
C ASP A 99 -5.66 -12.64 0.04
N VAL A 100 -4.43 -13.14 -0.14
CA VAL A 100 -3.24 -12.33 -0.42
C VAL A 100 -3.39 -11.60 -1.76
N GLU A 101 -3.83 -12.29 -2.80
CA GLU A 101 -4.08 -11.71 -4.13
C GLU A 101 -5.19 -10.67 -4.09
N ALA A 102 -6.28 -10.95 -3.37
CA ALA A 102 -7.39 -10.00 -3.20
C ALA A 102 -6.91 -8.71 -2.51
N VAL A 103 -6.09 -8.81 -1.47
CA VAL A 103 -5.52 -7.64 -0.78
C VAL A 103 -4.54 -6.89 -1.67
N ALA A 104 -3.67 -7.61 -2.41
CA ALA A 104 -2.71 -7.01 -3.34
C ALA A 104 -3.39 -6.22 -4.47
N ARG A 105 -4.57 -6.66 -4.93
CA ARG A 105 -5.33 -5.99 -5.98
C ARG A 105 -6.27 -4.90 -5.46
N ALA A 106 -6.91 -5.09 -4.31
CA ALA A 106 -7.96 -4.18 -3.83
C ALA A 106 -7.45 -3.08 -2.89
N VAL A 107 -6.42 -3.35 -2.08
CA VAL A 107 -6.01 -2.47 -0.97
C VAL A 107 -4.69 -1.77 -1.26
N LEU A 108 -3.66 -2.54 -1.61
CA LEU A 108 -2.30 -2.02 -1.76
C LEU A 108 -2.11 -0.95 -2.87
N PRO A 109 -2.80 -1.00 -4.03
CA PRO A 109 -2.53 -0.05 -5.11
C PRO A 109 -2.74 1.41 -4.70
N LYS A 110 -3.72 1.70 -3.82
CA LYS A 110 -3.90 3.05 -3.27
C LYS A 110 -2.64 3.56 -2.56
N PHE A 111 -2.03 2.73 -1.73
CA PHE A 111 -0.88 3.13 -0.93
C PHE A 111 0.37 3.27 -1.80
N TYR A 112 0.58 2.36 -2.76
CA TYR A 112 1.68 2.46 -3.70
C TYR A 112 1.57 3.68 -4.62
N CYS A 113 0.41 3.92 -5.22
CA CYS A 113 0.18 5.10 -6.06
C CYS A 113 0.39 6.41 -5.29
N SER A 114 0.04 6.45 -3.99
CA SER A 114 0.26 7.63 -3.15
C SER A 114 1.72 7.84 -2.73
N ASP A 115 2.62 6.92 -3.07
CA ASP A 115 4.03 6.94 -2.68
C ASP A 115 4.96 6.93 -3.89
N LEU A 116 4.47 7.19 -5.10
CA LEU A 116 5.26 7.11 -6.33
C LEU A 116 6.28 8.26 -6.43
N HIS A 117 7.54 7.94 -6.75
CA HIS A 117 8.63 8.90 -6.82
C HIS A 117 8.61 9.66 -8.16
N PRO A 118 8.51 11.01 -8.18
CA PRO A 118 8.33 11.80 -9.40
C PRO A 118 9.48 11.64 -10.42
N GLU A 119 10.75 11.76 -10.03
CA GLU A 119 11.85 11.66 -11.00
C GLU A 119 12.05 10.26 -11.57
N SER A 120 12.00 9.23 -10.71
CA SER A 120 12.03 7.84 -11.16
C SER A 120 10.84 7.52 -12.07
N TRP A 121 9.65 8.03 -11.75
CA TRP A 121 8.47 7.87 -12.59
C TRP A 121 8.62 8.56 -13.96
N ARG A 122 9.19 9.77 -14.01
CA ARG A 122 9.47 10.50 -15.25
C ARG A 122 10.33 9.67 -16.20
N VAL A 123 11.38 9.03 -15.70
CA VAL A 123 12.27 8.17 -16.50
C VAL A 123 11.59 6.85 -16.86
N PHE A 124 10.98 6.19 -15.87
CA PHE A 124 10.37 4.87 -16.01
C PHE A 124 9.20 4.88 -17.01
N SER A 125 8.33 5.89 -16.94
CA SER A 125 7.18 6.03 -17.83
C SER A 125 7.57 6.42 -19.26
N ALA A 126 8.71 7.08 -19.46
CA ALA A 126 9.20 7.43 -20.80
C ALA A 126 9.73 6.22 -21.60
N CYS A 127 10.09 5.14 -20.92
CA CYS A 127 10.64 3.95 -21.57
C CYS A 127 9.53 3.05 -22.14
N GLY A 128 9.81 2.44 -23.31
CA GLY A 128 8.88 1.55 -24.00
C GLY A 128 8.65 0.24 -23.27
N ARG A 129 9.74 -0.42 -22.86
CA ARG A 129 9.68 -1.68 -22.11
C ARG A 129 10.08 -1.44 -20.66
N ARG A 130 9.22 -1.83 -19.73
CA ARG A 130 9.37 -1.49 -18.31
C ARG A 130 9.46 -2.74 -17.45
N CYS A 131 10.57 -2.91 -16.74
CA CYS A 131 10.82 -4.03 -15.85
C CYS A 131 11.00 -3.54 -14.42
N VAL A 132 10.37 -4.22 -13.47
CA VAL A 132 10.54 -3.94 -12.04
C VAL A 132 11.19 -5.14 -11.37
N LEU A 133 12.23 -4.89 -10.59
CA LEU A 133 13.04 -5.91 -9.92
C LEU A 133 13.08 -5.63 -8.43
N THR A 134 12.33 -6.40 -7.64
CA THR A 134 12.05 -6.07 -6.24
C THR A 134 12.29 -7.24 -5.29
N ALA A 135 12.74 -6.91 -4.08
CA ALA A 135 12.85 -7.87 -2.99
C ALA A 135 11.49 -8.26 -2.39
N ASN A 136 10.42 -7.49 -2.64
CA ASN A 136 9.09 -7.81 -2.15
C ASN A 136 8.52 -9.06 -2.84
N PRO A 137 7.61 -9.79 -2.16
CA PRO A 137 6.89 -10.90 -2.79
C PRO A 137 6.18 -10.46 -4.07
N ARG A 138 6.39 -11.17 -5.17
CA ARG A 138 5.80 -10.82 -6.47
C ARG A 138 4.27 -10.69 -6.38
N ILE A 139 3.63 -11.67 -5.74
CA ILE A 139 2.17 -11.72 -5.55
C ILE A 139 1.59 -10.47 -4.86
N MET A 140 2.40 -9.79 -4.05
CA MET A 140 2.01 -8.60 -3.29
C MET A 140 2.03 -7.32 -4.13
N VAL A 141 2.88 -7.26 -5.16
CA VAL A 141 3.15 -6.03 -5.91
C VAL A 141 2.70 -6.10 -7.37
N GLU A 142 2.62 -7.29 -7.96
CA GLU A 142 2.43 -7.47 -9.40
C GLU A 142 1.17 -6.80 -9.94
N ALA A 143 0.04 -6.87 -9.21
CA ALA A 143 -1.20 -6.22 -9.60
C ALA A 143 -1.03 -4.70 -9.71
N PHE A 144 -0.42 -4.06 -8.72
CA PHE A 144 -0.09 -2.63 -8.77
C PHE A 144 0.85 -2.32 -9.94
N LEU A 145 1.92 -3.10 -10.08
CA LEU A 145 2.96 -2.83 -11.07
C LEU A 145 2.44 -2.94 -12.51
N LYS A 146 1.62 -3.96 -12.80
CA LYS A 146 1.06 -4.16 -14.14
C LYS A 146 -0.16 -3.27 -14.40
N ASP A 147 -1.13 -3.25 -13.49
CA ASP A 147 -2.43 -2.66 -13.78
C ASP A 147 -2.47 -1.13 -13.60
N TYR A 148 -1.53 -0.58 -12.82
CA TYR A 148 -1.47 0.86 -12.53
C TYR A 148 -0.29 1.53 -13.20
N ILE A 149 0.95 1.08 -13.00
CA ILE A 149 2.13 1.79 -13.54
C ILE A 149 2.60 1.27 -14.92
N GLY A 150 1.93 0.25 -15.47
CA GLY A 150 2.24 -0.29 -16.81
C GLY A 150 3.59 -1.00 -16.90
N ALA A 151 4.00 -1.70 -15.84
CA ALA A 151 5.16 -2.59 -15.90
C ALA A 151 4.85 -3.79 -16.80
N HIS A 152 5.78 -4.12 -17.68
CA HIS A 152 5.65 -5.25 -18.60
C HIS A 152 6.19 -6.54 -17.96
N VAL A 153 7.29 -6.41 -17.22
CA VAL A 153 7.95 -7.51 -16.53
C VAL A 153 8.08 -7.17 -15.05
N VAL A 154 7.72 -8.12 -14.19
CA VAL A 154 7.86 -7.99 -12.73
C VAL A 154 8.63 -9.20 -12.24
N LEU A 155 9.82 -8.93 -11.71
CA LEU A 155 10.69 -9.91 -11.09
C LEU A 155 10.68 -9.63 -9.58
N GLY A 156 10.01 -10.50 -8.83
CA GLY A 156 9.85 -10.37 -7.39
C GLY A 156 10.23 -11.66 -6.67
N THR A 157 10.32 -11.58 -5.35
CA THR A 157 10.57 -12.75 -4.50
C THR A 157 9.37 -13.71 -4.60
N GLU A 158 9.64 -15.00 -4.84
CA GLU A 158 8.58 -16.02 -4.96
C GLU A 158 8.34 -16.73 -3.63
N LEU A 159 7.07 -16.93 -3.27
CA LEU A 159 6.67 -17.58 -2.02
C LEU A 159 6.54 -19.09 -2.20
N VAL A 160 6.82 -19.85 -1.14
CA VAL A 160 6.44 -21.26 -1.07
C VAL A 160 4.96 -21.36 -0.71
N VAL A 161 4.21 -22.05 -1.57
CA VAL A 161 2.77 -22.28 -1.41
C VAL A 161 2.53 -23.76 -1.19
N TRP A 162 1.68 -24.08 -0.20
CA TRP A 162 1.23 -25.44 0.06
C TRP A 162 -0.29 -25.46 0.24
N ARG A 163 -0.99 -26.27 -0.57
CA ARG A 163 -2.46 -26.40 -0.57
C ARG A 163 -3.20 -25.06 -0.59
N GLY A 164 -2.80 -24.16 -1.49
CA GLY A 164 -3.43 -22.83 -1.63
C GLY A 164 -3.14 -21.85 -0.48
N ARG A 165 -2.16 -22.14 0.37
CA ARG A 165 -1.73 -21.27 1.47
C ARG A 165 -0.26 -20.90 1.36
N ALA A 166 0.06 -19.65 1.63
CA ALA A 166 1.45 -19.21 1.75
C ALA A 166 2.05 -19.77 3.04
N THR A 167 3.21 -20.42 2.96
CA THR A 167 3.89 -20.97 4.15
C THR A 167 4.60 -19.90 4.96
N GLY A 168 4.79 -18.70 4.38
CA GLY A 168 5.63 -17.64 4.93
C GLY A 168 7.11 -17.81 4.59
N LEU A 169 7.48 -18.85 3.83
CA LEU A 169 8.84 -19.09 3.36
C LEU A 169 9.01 -18.68 1.90
N VAL A 170 10.26 -18.44 1.50
CA VAL A 170 10.64 -17.98 0.17
C VAL A 170 11.23 -19.14 -0.64
N ARG A 171 10.90 -19.20 -1.94
CA ARG A 171 11.43 -20.20 -2.88
C ARG A 171 12.88 -19.87 -3.26
N SER A 172 13.70 -20.89 -3.54
CA SER A 172 15.05 -20.71 -4.10
C SER A 172 15.00 -19.86 -5.38
N PRO A 173 15.90 -18.88 -5.60
CA PRO A 173 17.16 -18.62 -4.89
C PRO A 173 17.06 -17.79 -3.60
N GLY A 174 15.85 -17.48 -3.12
CA GLY A 174 15.63 -16.66 -1.94
C GLY A 174 15.11 -15.27 -2.28
N VAL A 175 15.32 -14.32 -1.37
CA VAL A 175 14.89 -12.92 -1.58
C VAL A 175 15.76 -12.29 -2.66
N LEU A 176 15.14 -11.55 -3.58
CA LEU A 176 15.84 -10.83 -4.63
C LEU A 176 16.54 -9.57 -4.08
N VAL A 177 17.74 -9.76 -3.52
CA VAL A 177 18.65 -8.68 -3.08
C VAL A 177 20.05 -8.93 -3.64
N GLY A 178 20.78 -7.86 -3.99
CA GLY A 178 22.18 -7.98 -4.39
C GLY A 178 22.37 -8.85 -5.63
N ASP A 179 23.24 -9.85 -5.52
CA ASP A 179 23.55 -10.75 -6.63
C ASP A 179 22.34 -11.56 -7.10
N ASN A 180 21.35 -11.83 -6.23
CA ASN A 180 20.11 -12.49 -6.64
C ASN A 180 19.29 -11.60 -7.59
N LYS A 181 19.29 -10.27 -7.41
CA LYS A 181 18.67 -9.34 -8.36
C LYS A 181 19.38 -9.41 -9.71
N ALA A 182 20.72 -9.35 -9.70
CA ALA A 182 21.52 -9.44 -10.92
C ALA A 182 21.32 -10.78 -11.65
N ALA A 183 21.25 -11.89 -10.93
CA ALA A 183 20.98 -13.21 -11.48
C ALA A 183 19.58 -13.31 -12.09
N ALA A 184 18.55 -12.82 -11.40
CA ALA A 184 17.19 -12.79 -11.92
C ALA A 184 17.07 -11.92 -13.19
N LEU A 185 17.79 -10.80 -13.24
CA LEU A 185 17.83 -9.96 -14.44
C LEU A 185 18.49 -10.68 -15.62
N ARG A 186 19.65 -11.32 -15.41
CA ARG A 186 20.31 -12.13 -16.45
C ARG A 186 19.43 -13.28 -16.93
N GLN A 187 18.71 -13.93 -16.02
CA GLN A 187 17.80 -15.01 -16.39
C GLN A 187 16.65 -14.51 -17.28
N ALA A 188 16.14 -13.30 -17.02
CA ALA A 188 15.00 -12.74 -17.75
C ALA A 188 15.38 -12.11 -19.10
N PHE A 189 16.57 -11.52 -19.22
CA PHE A 189 17.01 -10.79 -20.41
C PHE A 189 18.15 -11.48 -21.18
N GLY A 190 18.71 -12.57 -20.65
CA GLY A 190 19.86 -13.24 -21.24
C GLY A 190 21.07 -12.30 -21.31
N ASP A 191 21.71 -12.25 -22.48
CA ASP A 191 22.85 -11.37 -22.77
C ASP A 191 22.42 -9.94 -23.18
N ALA A 192 21.11 -9.69 -23.33
CA ALA A 192 20.62 -8.37 -23.68
C ALA A 192 20.73 -7.43 -22.47
N ALA A 193 21.60 -6.43 -22.56
CA ALA A 193 21.74 -5.38 -21.55
C ALA A 193 20.60 -4.34 -21.69
N PRO A 194 19.71 -4.19 -20.70
CA PRO A 194 18.71 -3.12 -20.68
C PRO A 194 19.38 -1.75 -20.75
N GLU A 195 18.71 -0.77 -21.35
CA GLU A 195 19.24 0.57 -21.54
C GLU A 195 19.44 1.31 -20.21
N VAL A 196 18.47 1.23 -19.28
CA VAL A 196 18.47 2.03 -18.05
C VAL A 196 18.25 1.16 -16.82
N GLY A 197 19.11 1.30 -15.82
CA GLY A 197 18.97 0.73 -14.48
C GLY A 197 18.75 1.80 -13.41
N LEU A 198 17.68 1.70 -12.62
CA LEU A 198 17.37 2.61 -11.51
C LEU A 198 17.43 1.85 -10.17
N GLY A 199 18.16 2.37 -9.19
CA GLY A 199 18.25 1.81 -7.84
C GLY A 199 18.51 2.88 -6.78
N ASP A 200 18.34 2.57 -5.49
CA ASP A 200 18.51 3.53 -4.39
C ASP A 200 19.67 3.18 -3.45
N ARG A 201 20.17 1.94 -3.52
CA ARG A 201 21.16 1.38 -2.58
C ARG A 201 22.32 0.68 -3.27
N LYS A 202 23.38 0.44 -2.50
CA LYS A 202 24.54 -0.36 -2.93
C LYS A 202 24.16 -1.79 -3.31
N THR A 203 23.11 -2.35 -2.72
CA THR A 203 22.59 -3.68 -3.05
C THR A 203 21.92 -3.74 -4.42
N ASP A 204 21.64 -2.61 -5.06
CA ASP A 204 21.13 -2.54 -6.44
C ASP A 204 22.25 -2.45 -7.48
N TYR A 205 23.45 -2.02 -7.06
CA TYR A 205 24.59 -1.82 -7.97
C TYR A 205 24.91 -3.06 -8.83
N PRO A 206 24.83 -4.31 -8.33
CA PRO A 206 25.09 -5.49 -9.15
C PRO A 206 24.21 -5.58 -10.40
N PHE A 207 22.90 -5.29 -10.31
CA PHE A 207 22.03 -5.32 -11.50
C PHE A 207 22.15 -4.04 -12.33
N MET A 208 22.38 -2.90 -11.69
CA MET A 208 22.58 -1.63 -12.40
C MET A 208 23.80 -1.69 -13.32
N ARG A 209 24.87 -2.40 -12.93
CA ARG A 209 26.05 -2.64 -13.78
C ARG A 209 25.78 -3.51 -15.01
N LEU A 210 24.65 -4.23 -15.03
CA LEU A 210 24.24 -5.02 -16.21
C LEU A 210 23.45 -4.19 -17.22
N CYS A 211 23.03 -2.98 -16.83
CA CYS A 211 22.38 -2.03 -17.71
C CYS A 211 23.43 -1.17 -18.43
N LYS A 212 23.10 -0.63 -19.60
CA LYS A 212 23.99 0.26 -20.36
C LYS A 212 24.24 1.56 -19.58
N GLU A 213 23.19 2.09 -18.95
CA GLU A 213 23.23 3.26 -18.08
C GLU A 213 22.63 2.91 -16.71
N GLY A 214 23.22 3.40 -15.63
CA GLY A 214 22.72 3.21 -14.27
C GLY A 214 22.59 4.54 -13.54
N TYR A 215 21.48 4.75 -12.84
CA TYR A 215 21.22 5.97 -12.07
C TYR A 215 20.74 5.66 -10.65
N VAL A 216 21.30 6.39 -9.69
CA VAL A 216 20.93 6.29 -8.28
C VAL A 216 19.84 7.27 -7.92
N VAL A 217 18.83 6.79 -7.19
CA VAL A 217 17.76 7.60 -6.61
C VAL A 217 18.14 7.98 -5.17
N PRO A 218 18.45 9.26 -4.90
CA PRO A 218 18.90 9.67 -3.59
C PRO A 218 17.75 9.67 -2.56
N PRO A 219 18.03 9.40 -1.27
CA PRO A 219 17.03 9.52 -0.22
C PRO A 219 16.61 10.98 -0.08
N THR A 220 15.34 11.27 -0.35
CA THR A 220 14.81 12.64 -0.26
C THR A 220 13.70 12.69 0.80
N PRO A 221 13.99 13.15 2.04
CA PRO A 221 13.07 13.02 3.18
C PRO A 221 11.74 13.78 3.05
N LYS A 222 11.66 14.77 2.16
CA LYS A 222 10.50 15.66 2.00
C LYS A 222 9.99 15.71 0.55
N LEU A 223 10.28 14.66 -0.22
CA LEU A 223 9.80 14.61 -1.60
C LEU A 223 8.29 14.45 -1.63
N LYS A 224 7.60 15.30 -2.41
CA LYS A 224 6.18 15.12 -2.68
C LYS A 224 6.03 13.99 -3.71
N PRO A 225 5.24 12.95 -3.42
CA PRO A 225 4.91 11.93 -4.40
C PRO A 225 4.21 12.51 -5.62
N VAL A 226 4.14 11.73 -6.70
CA VAL A 226 3.38 12.07 -7.91
C VAL A 226 1.94 12.42 -7.54
N PRO A 227 1.41 13.58 -7.99
CA PRO A 227 0.02 13.96 -7.79
C PRO A 227 -0.95 12.91 -8.34
N ARG A 228 -2.16 12.81 -7.76
CA ARG A 228 -3.11 11.76 -8.16
C ARG A 228 -3.64 11.94 -9.58
N GLU A 229 -3.72 13.19 -10.01
CA GLU A 229 -4.10 13.64 -11.34
C GLU A 229 -3.09 13.23 -12.42
N ASP A 230 -1.83 13.06 -12.05
CA ASP A 230 -0.74 12.66 -12.96
C ASP A 230 -0.52 11.14 -12.97
N LEU A 231 -1.33 10.38 -12.22
CA LEU A 231 -1.27 8.93 -12.24
C LEU A 231 -1.84 8.39 -13.57
N PRO A 232 -1.20 7.38 -14.15
CA PRO A 232 -1.62 6.77 -15.42
C PRO A 232 -3.03 6.17 -15.38
N LYS A 233 -3.50 5.77 -14.19
CA LYS A 233 -4.83 5.21 -13.98
C LYS A 233 -5.44 5.74 -12.69
N PRO A 234 -6.71 6.18 -12.70
CA PRO A 234 -7.38 6.59 -11.48
C PRO A 234 -7.48 5.41 -10.52
N VAL A 235 -7.05 5.64 -9.28
CA VAL A 235 -7.21 4.63 -8.23
C VAL A 235 -8.64 4.66 -7.73
N ILE A 236 -9.44 3.69 -8.19
CA ILE A 236 -10.74 3.40 -7.60
C ILE A 236 -10.46 2.64 -6.30
N PHE A 237 -10.53 3.35 -5.17
CA PHE A 237 -10.29 2.76 -3.87
C PHE A 237 -11.49 1.90 -3.46
N HIS A 238 -11.26 0.60 -3.37
CA HIS A 238 -12.13 -0.30 -2.63
C HIS A 238 -11.71 -0.23 -1.15
N ASP A 239 -12.61 0.23 -0.30
CA ASP A 239 -12.33 0.60 1.09
C ASP A 239 -11.55 -0.50 1.84
N GLY A 240 -10.27 -0.24 2.12
CA GLY A 240 -9.41 -1.02 3.01
C GLY A 240 -9.65 -0.59 4.46
N ARG A 241 -9.53 -1.53 5.40
CA ARG A 241 -9.90 -1.28 6.81
C ARG A 241 -8.97 -0.27 7.50
N ILE A 242 -7.74 -0.15 7.01
CA ILE A 242 -6.79 0.87 7.47
C ILE A 242 -6.76 2.00 6.43
N VAL A 243 -7.03 3.22 6.88
CA VAL A 243 -7.10 4.41 6.00
C VAL A 243 -5.73 4.98 5.65
N GLN A 244 -4.79 4.94 6.60
CA GLN A 244 -3.47 5.57 6.50
C GLN A 244 -2.37 4.53 6.25
N LYS A 245 -1.27 4.94 5.60
CA LYS A 245 -0.07 4.12 5.45
C LYS A 245 0.57 3.89 6.83
N PRO A 246 0.57 2.67 7.39
CA PRO A 246 0.94 2.43 8.77
C PRO A 246 2.47 2.45 8.92
N SER A 247 3.01 3.52 9.52
CA SER A 247 4.35 3.46 10.10
C SER A 247 4.34 2.50 11.31
N PRO A 248 5.49 1.95 11.75
CA PRO A 248 5.52 1.10 12.93
C PRO A 248 4.89 1.74 14.17
N ALA A 249 5.14 3.04 14.39
CA ALA A 249 4.55 3.80 15.49
C ALA A 249 3.03 3.95 15.33
N LEU A 250 2.55 4.25 14.12
CA LEU A 250 1.12 4.38 13.86
C LEU A 250 0.39 3.03 13.94
N ALA A 251 1.04 1.95 13.50
CA ALA A 251 0.51 0.61 13.65
C ALA A 251 0.38 0.23 15.14
N LEU A 252 1.39 0.54 15.96
CA LEU A 252 1.33 0.34 17.41
C LEU A 252 0.19 1.16 18.03
N LEU A 253 0.09 2.45 17.68
CA LEU A 253 -1.01 3.30 18.15
C LEU A 253 -2.38 2.75 17.74
N THR A 254 -2.49 2.23 16.51
CA THR A 254 -3.71 1.58 16.03
C THR A 254 -4.05 0.37 16.88
N LEU A 255 -3.08 -0.50 17.18
CA LEU A 255 -3.30 -1.66 18.05
C LEU A 255 -3.72 -1.28 19.47
N LEU A 256 -3.05 -0.29 20.08
CA LEU A 256 -3.39 0.21 21.41
C LEU A 256 -4.77 0.87 21.45
N TRP A 257 -5.20 1.46 20.33
CA TRP A 257 -6.51 2.08 20.20
C TRP A 257 -7.65 1.05 20.02
N ILE A 258 -7.38 -0.15 19.50
CA ILE A 258 -8.43 -1.13 19.19
C ILE A 258 -9.30 -1.51 20.39
N PRO A 259 -8.77 -1.80 21.60
CA PRO A 259 -9.62 -2.10 22.76
C PRO A 259 -10.53 -0.93 23.15
N ILE A 260 -9.99 0.30 23.14
CA ILE A 260 -10.76 1.52 23.43
C ILE A 260 -11.82 1.73 22.35
N GLY A 261 -11.42 1.59 21.08
CA GLY A 261 -12.28 1.69 19.91
C GLY A 261 -13.40 0.65 19.91
N PHE A 262 -13.15 -0.56 20.42
CA PHE A 262 -14.16 -1.61 20.57
C PHE A 262 -15.22 -1.19 21.60
N VAL A 263 -14.82 -0.75 22.79
CA VAL A 263 -15.75 -0.24 23.81
C VAL A 263 -16.55 0.95 23.28
N LEU A 264 -15.89 1.92 22.64
CA LEU A 264 -16.56 3.05 22.00
C LEU A 264 -17.53 2.61 20.89
N SER A 265 -17.20 1.57 20.14
CA SER A 265 -18.08 1.01 19.11
C SER A 265 -19.32 0.38 19.73
N CYS A 266 -19.19 -0.37 20.83
CA CYS A 266 -20.33 -0.90 21.57
C CYS A 266 -21.24 0.22 22.10
N LEU A 267 -20.66 1.28 22.68
CA LEU A 267 -21.43 2.44 23.15
C LEU A 267 -22.16 3.15 22.02
N ARG A 268 -21.52 3.31 20.85
CA ARG A 268 -22.16 3.90 19.66
C ARG A 268 -23.28 3.03 19.12
N ILE A 269 -23.09 1.72 19.04
CA ILE A 269 -24.15 0.78 18.62
C ILE A 269 -25.33 0.87 19.59
N ALA A 270 -25.07 0.80 20.91
CA ALA A 270 -26.10 0.91 21.93
C ALA A 270 -26.85 2.25 21.85
N ALA A 271 -26.15 3.37 21.66
CA ALA A 271 -26.76 4.68 21.47
C ALA A 271 -27.67 4.71 20.25
N GLY A 272 -27.24 4.15 19.11
CA GLY A 272 -28.03 4.08 17.89
C GLY A 272 -29.24 3.14 17.98
N SER A 273 -29.17 2.09 18.80
CA SER A 273 -30.24 1.10 18.95
C SER A 273 -31.26 1.41 20.05
N LEU A 274 -30.84 2.09 21.12
CA LEU A 274 -31.66 2.29 22.33
C LEU A 274 -32.24 3.70 22.46
N LEU A 275 -31.65 4.70 21.83
CA LEU A 275 -32.08 6.09 21.99
C LEU A 275 -33.06 6.51 20.86
N PRO A 276 -34.03 7.38 21.16
CA PRO A 276 -34.85 8.01 20.13
C PRO A 276 -33.99 8.81 19.12
N MET A 277 -34.38 8.85 17.85
CA MET A 277 -33.62 9.49 16.77
C MET A 277 -33.14 10.92 17.07
N ARG A 278 -33.95 11.71 17.79
CA ARG A 278 -33.58 13.09 18.20
C ARG A 278 -32.40 13.12 19.16
N MET A 279 -32.25 12.10 20.00
CA MET A 279 -31.16 11.98 20.97
C MET A 279 -29.92 11.32 20.39
N VAL A 280 -30.07 10.45 19.37
CA VAL A 280 -28.96 9.75 18.70
C VAL A 280 -27.91 10.73 18.18
N TYR A 281 -28.33 11.84 17.57
CA TYR A 281 -27.41 12.88 17.08
C TYR A 281 -26.51 13.44 18.20
N HIS A 282 -27.10 13.77 19.35
CA HIS A 282 -26.37 14.31 20.49
C HIS A 282 -25.48 13.24 21.15
N ALA A 283 -25.98 12.02 21.28
CA ALA A 283 -25.21 10.90 21.82
C ALA A 283 -23.99 10.57 20.94
N PHE A 284 -24.16 10.54 19.62
CA PHE A 284 -23.05 10.40 18.68
C PHE A 284 -22.04 11.53 18.81
N THR A 285 -22.50 12.77 18.90
CA THR A 285 -21.62 13.93 19.12
C THR A 285 -20.80 13.76 20.41
N ALA A 286 -21.43 13.37 21.53
CA ALA A 286 -20.75 13.12 22.80
C ALA A 286 -19.76 11.94 22.71
N LEU A 287 -20.07 10.91 21.93
CA LEU A 287 -19.20 9.76 21.67
C LEU A 287 -18.14 10.03 20.58
N GLY A 288 -17.92 11.30 20.22
CA GLY A 288 -16.86 11.74 19.31
C GLY A 288 -17.17 11.53 17.82
N VAL A 289 -18.43 11.29 17.46
CA VAL A 289 -18.90 11.18 16.07
C VAL A 289 -19.43 12.53 15.62
N ARG A 290 -18.76 13.17 14.66
CA ARG A 290 -19.18 14.46 14.11
C ARG A 290 -19.92 14.25 12.80
N VAL A 291 -21.22 14.56 12.79
CA VAL A 291 -22.04 14.56 11.58
C VAL A 291 -22.16 16.00 11.08
N THR A 292 -21.66 16.27 9.88
CA THR A 292 -21.81 17.58 9.23
C THR A 292 -22.78 17.46 8.07
N VAL A 293 -23.94 18.14 8.20
CA VAL A 293 -24.95 18.21 7.14
C VAL A 293 -24.71 19.48 6.33
N LYS A 294 -24.55 19.34 5.00
CA LYS A 294 -24.43 20.46 4.08
C LYS A 294 -25.71 20.57 3.24
N GLY A 295 -26.36 21.72 3.26
CA GLY A 295 -27.64 21.96 2.59
C GLY A 295 -28.85 21.67 3.48
N ASN A 296 -30.05 21.76 2.89
CA ASN A 296 -31.32 21.56 3.59
C ASN A 296 -31.80 20.11 3.39
N PRO A 297 -31.95 19.30 4.46
CA PRO A 297 -32.53 17.97 4.38
C PRO A 297 -33.91 17.99 3.71
N PRO A 298 -34.23 17.02 2.83
CA PRO A 298 -35.54 16.94 2.21
C PRO A 298 -36.65 16.71 3.24
N PRO A 299 -37.86 17.26 3.03
CA PRO A 299 -38.99 17.05 3.93
C PRO A 299 -39.40 15.56 4.03
N PRO A 300 -40.12 15.16 5.09
CA PRO A 300 -40.65 13.81 5.21
C PRO A 300 -41.61 13.50 4.07
N ALA A 301 -41.60 12.26 3.59
CA ALA A 301 -42.63 11.78 2.66
C ALA A 301 -43.99 11.84 3.37
N SER A 302 -45.01 12.43 2.73
CA SER A 302 -46.37 12.47 3.26
C SER A 302 -47.34 11.83 2.28
N LEU A 303 -48.21 10.96 2.80
CA LEU A 303 -49.27 10.30 2.03
C LEU A 303 -50.27 11.33 1.47
N GLU A 304 -50.44 12.47 2.15
CA GLU A 304 -51.31 13.57 1.72
C GLU A 304 -50.80 14.32 0.48
N THR A 305 -49.50 14.32 0.20
CA THR A 305 -48.91 14.99 -0.97
C THR A 305 -48.59 14.03 -2.13
N GLY A 306 -48.93 12.74 -1.99
CA GLY A 306 -48.68 11.71 -3.00
C GLY A 306 -47.20 11.33 -3.18
N GLN A 307 -46.29 11.86 -2.36
CA GLN A 307 -44.88 11.51 -2.39
C GLN A 307 -44.64 10.18 -1.65
N THR A 308 -44.45 9.11 -2.40
CA THR A 308 -44.00 7.82 -1.87
C THR A 308 -42.50 7.87 -1.56
N GLY A 309 -42.06 7.13 -0.54
CA GLY A 309 -40.74 7.30 0.10
C GLY A 309 -39.53 7.27 -0.85
N VAL A 310 -38.44 7.92 -0.44
CA VAL A 310 -37.19 7.97 -1.20
C VAL A 310 -36.32 6.75 -0.87
N LEU A 311 -35.96 5.96 -1.90
CA LEU A 311 -34.96 4.89 -1.79
C LEU A 311 -33.56 5.49 -1.89
N PHE A 312 -32.74 5.30 -0.86
CA PHE A 312 -31.32 5.65 -0.92
C PHE A 312 -30.50 4.41 -1.30
N ILE A 313 -29.67 4.54 -2.33
CA ILE A 313 -28.69 3.52 -2.71
C ILE A 313 -27.37 3.90 -2.05
N CYS A 314 -26.92 3.09 -1.09
CA CYS A 314 -25.68 3.33 -0.36
C CYS A 314 -24.54 2.50 -0.96
N SER A 315 -23.45 3.20 -1.27
CA SER A 315 -22.35 2.68 -2.06
C SER A 315 -21.12 2.25 -1.26
N HIS A 316 -21.29 1.49 -0.18
CA HIS A 316 -20.14 1.17 0.66
C HIS A 316 -20.22 -0.23 1.26
N ARG A 317 -19.05 -0.82 1.52
CA ARG A 317 -18.89 -2.13 2.18
C ARG A 317 -19.37 -2.10 3.64
N THR A 318 -19.65 -0.91 4.19
CA THR A 318 -20.08 -0.72 5.59
C THR A 318 -21.58 -0.47 5.67
N LEU A 319 -22.24 -1.02 6.70
CA LEU A 319 -23.65 -0.76 6.98
C LEU A 319 -23.89 0.59 7.67
N LEU A 320 -22.88 1.47 7.71
CA LEU A 320 -22.95 2.72 8.47
C LEU A 320 -23.60 3.86 7.69
N ASP A 321 -23.56 3.87 6.35
CA ASP A 321 -24.10 5.01 5.58
C ASP A 321 -25.61 5.21 5.81
N PRO A 322 -26.45 4.15 5.81
CA PRO A 322 -27.86 4.30 6.18
C PRO A 322 -28.07 4.88 7.58
N ILE A 323 -27.19 4.53 8.54
CA ILE A 323 -27.25 5.03 9.92
C ILE A 323 -26.94 6.54 9.94
N PHE A 324 -25.89 6.96 9.23
CA PHE A 324 -25.51 8.37 9.16
C PHE A 324 -26.53 9.21 8.37
N LEU A 325 -27.10 8.69 7.30
CA LEU A 325 -28.18 9.34 6.56
C LEU A 325 -29.44 9.50 7.43
N SER A 326 -29.84 8.44 8.14
CA SER A 326 -30.95 8.50 9.10
C SER A 326 -30.71 9.57 10.18
N THR A 327 -29.48 9.63 10.70
CA THR A 327 -29.07 10.64 11.71
C THR A 327 -29.11 12.06 11.13
N ALA A 328 -28.63 12.26 9.90
CA ALA A 328 -28.62 13.56 9.22
C ALA A 328 -30.03 14.06 8.87
N LEU A 329 -30.96 13.16 8.53
CA LEU A 329 -32.36 13.48 8.22
C LEU A 329 -33.24 13.56 9.48
N GLY A 330 -32.75 13.10 10.64
CA GLY A 330 -33.51 13.03 11.88
C GLY A 330 -34.69 12.05 11.85
N ARG A 331 -34.72 11.11 10.89
CA ARG A 331 -35.81 10.16 10.67
C ARG A 331 -35.29 8.84 10.09
N PRO A 332 -35.97 7.70 10.33
CA PRO A 332 -35.62 6.43 9.70
C PRO A 332 -35.75 6.52 8.17
N ILE A 333 -34.87 5.81 7.47
CA ILE A 333 -34.89 5.68 6.02
C ILE A 333 -34.87 4.21 5.58
N THR A 334 -35.39 3.98 4.39
CA THR A 334 -35.16 2.71 3.68
C THR A 334 -33.94 2.89 2.78
N ALA A 335 -32.93 2.05 2.97
CA ALA A 335 -31.72 2.05 2.16
C ALA A 335 -31.41 0.65 1.67
N VAL A 336 -30.93 0.54 0.43
CA VAL A 336 -30.40 -0.72 -0.11
C VAL A 336 -28.89 -0.64 -0.03
N THR A 337 -28.30 -1.67 0.60
CA THR A 337 -26.85 -1.83 0.69
C THR A 337 -26.42 -2.94 -0.25
N TYR A 338 -25.37 -2.69 -1.03
CA TYR A 338 -24.73 -3.73 -1.82
C TYR A 338 -23.39 -4.10 -1.18
N SER A 339 -23.20 -5.36 -0.81
CA SER A 339 -21.88 -5.84 -0.41
C SER A 339 -21.16 -6.33 -1.66
N VAL A 340 -20.05 -5.70 -2.04
CA VAL A 340 -19.14 -6.29 -3.02
C VAL A 340 -18.44 -7.45 -2.32
N ARG A 341 -19.00 -8.66 -2.42
CA ARG A 341 -18.21 -9.89 -2.33
C ARG A 341 -17.41 -9.94 -3.62
N THR A 342 -16.14 -9.55 -3.57
CA THR A 342 -15.21 -10.02 -4.59
C THR A 342 -15.20 -11.55 -4.50
N PRO A 343 -15.49 -12.27 -5.60
CA PRO A 343 -15.42 -13.72 -5.64
C PRO A 343 -14.00 -14.23 -5.38
#